data_AF-A0A2S7WVV2-F1
#
_entry.id   AF-A0A2S7WVV2-F1
#
_cell.length_a   1.000
_cell.length_b   1.000
_cell.length_c   1.000
_cell.angle_alpha   90.00
_cell.angle_beta   90.00
_cell.angle_gamma   90.00
#
_symmetry.space_group_name_H-M   'P 1'
#
loop_
_entity.id
_entity.type
_entity.pdbx_description
1 polymer ?
#
loop_
_entity_poly.entity_id
_entity_poly.type
_entity_poly.pdbx_seq_one_letter_code
_entity_poly.pdbx_strand_id
1 'polypeptide(L)'
;MEKLKINIVIAGRTYPLSVNNIKEEEGMRKAATAINKLISMYEQNYAVSDKQDVLAMSALQFASKLEMLSLNKNDTNEEEIKKLNELTNLVSEHLK
;
A
#
# COMPACT_ATOMS: atom_id res chain seq x y z
N MET A 1 10.68 -24.66 0.62
CA MET A 1 10.56 -23.42 1.42
C MET A 1 9.43 -23.62 2.40
N GLU A 2 9.74 -23.56 3.70
CA GLU A 2 8.77 -23.84 4.76
C GLU A 2 7.85 -22.62 4.94
N LYS A 3 6.53 -22.83 4.83
CA LYS A 3 5.55 -21.75 5.02
C LYS A 3 5.38 -21.50 6.52
N LEU A 4 5.59 -20.27 6.96
CA LEU A 4 5.35 -19.85 8.33
C LEU A 4 3.85 -19.63 8.55
N LYS A 5 3.29 -20.24 9.59
CA LYS A 5 1.89 -19.99 9.99
C LYS A 5 1.85 -18.85 10.99
N ILE A 6 1.00 -17.86 10.74
CA ILE A 6 0.80 -16.69 11.60
C ILE A 6 -0.67 -16.44 11.86
N ASN A 7 -0.97 -15.82 12.99
CA ASN A 7 -2.31 -15.38 13.34
C ASN A 7 -2.34 -13.84 13.34
N ILE A 8 -3.25 -13.27 12.56
CA ILE A 8 -3.44 -11.83 12.42
C ILE A 8 -4.81 -11.45 12.97
N VAL A 9 -4.88 -10.35 13.72
CA VAL A 9 -6.13 -9.85 14.29
C VAL A 9 -6.58 -8.60 13.53
N ILE A 10 -7.79 -8.64 12.97
CA ILE A 10 -8.43 -7.52 12.26
C ILE A 10 -9.84 -7.34 12.80
N ALA A 11 -10.20 -6.14 13.23
CA ALA A 11 -11.53 -5.80 13.77
C ALA A 11 -12.01 -6.73 14.92
N GLY A 12 -11.06 -7.27 15.70
CA GLY A 12 -11.33 -8.23 16.77
C GLY A 12 -11.54 -9.68 16.31
N ARG A 13 -11.30 -10.00 15.03
CA ARG A 13 -11.33 -11.36 14.49
C ARG A 13 -9.93 -11.85 14.18
N THR A 14 -9.63 -13.08 14.54
CA THR A 14 -8.34 -13.72 14.29
C THR A 14 -8.39 -14.52 12.98
N TYR A 15 -7.43 -14.26 12.10
CA TYR A 15 -7.27 -14.90 10.81
C TYR A 15 -5.94 -15.68 10.79
N PRO A 16 -5.98 -17.02 10.72
CA PRO A 16 -4.78 -17.82 10.52
C PRO A 16 -4.35 -17.75 9.05
N LEU A 17 -3.10 -17.37 8.80
CA LEU A 17 -2.51 -17.22 7.48
C LEU A 17 -1.19 -17.98 7.38
N SER A 18 -0.81 -18.35 6.16
CA SER A 18 0.49 -18.97 5.87
C SER A 18 1.29 -18.04 4.98
N VAL A 19 2.44 -17.58 5.45
CA VAL A 19 3.35 -16.67 4.74
C VAL A 19 4.62 -17.40 4.33
N ASN A 20 5.25 -16.96 3.24
CA ASN A 20 6.38 -17.67 2.64
C ASN A 20 7.73 -17.17 3.15
N ASN A 21 7.79 -15.96 3.70
CA ASN A 21 9.03 -15.36 4.20
C ASN A 21 8.77 -14.37 5.36
N ILE A 22 9.84 -14.00 6.07
CA ILE A 22 9.79 -13.09 7.23
C ILE A 22 9.36 -11.68 6.84
N LYS A 23 9.73 -11.20 5.64
CA LYS A 23 9.34 -9.85 5.17
C LYS A 23 7.83 -9.75 4.92
N GLU A 24 7.24 -10.81 4.38
CA GLU A 24 5.80 -10.95 4.15
C GLU A 24 5.06 -10.96 5.49
N GLU A 25 5.57 -11.68 6.49
CA GLU A 25 5.03 -11.68 7.85
C GLU A 25 4.97 -10.27 8.46
N GLU A 26 6.09 -9.55 8.41
CA GLU A 26 6.19 -8.18 8.92
C GLU A 26 5.22 -7.24 8.16
N GLY A 27 5.18 -7.36 6.83
CA GLY A 27 4.28 -6.60 5.97
C GLY A 27 2.82 -6.83 6.32
N MET A 28 2.42 -8.09 6.52
CA MET A 28 1.05 -8.44 6.88
C MET A 28 0.67 -7.93 8.28
N ARG A 29 1.58 -7.98 9.27
CA ARG A 29 1.33 -7.38 10.60
C ARG A 29 1.17 -5.87 10.55
N LYS A 30 2.01 -5.18 9.79
CA LYS A 30 1.92 -3.72 9.61
C LYS A 30 0.60 -3.34 8.93
N ALA A 31 0.21 -4.07 7.89
CA ALA A 31 -1.07 -3.87 7.20
C ALA A 31 -2.27 -4.04 8.14
N ALA A 32 -2.30 -5.11 8.93
CA ALA A 32 -3.37 -5.35 9.90
C ALA A 32 -3.46 -4.25 10.96
N THR A 33 -2.32 -3.77 11.46
CA THR A 33 -2.26 -2.65 12.40
C THR A 33 -2.82 -1.37 11.79
N ALA A 34 -2.47 -1.09 10.53
CA ALA A 34 -2.98 0.08 9.81
C ALA A 34 -4.48 0.01 9.57
N ILE A 35 -5.01 -1.17 9.19
CA ILE A 35 -6.44 -1.41 9.05
C ILE A 35 -7.17 -1.16 10.37
N ASN A 36 -6.71 -1.77 11.47
CA ASN A 36 -7.34 -1.60 12.77
C ASN A 36 -7.36 -0.13 13.23
N LYS A 37 -6.29 0.63 12.94
CA LYS A 37 -6.25 2.06 13.24
C LYS A 37 -7.32 2.85 12.47
N LEU A 38 -7.53 2.55 11.19
CA LEU A 38 -8.58 3.19 10.39
C LEU A 38 -9.97 2.79 10.88
N ILE A 39 -10.19 1.52 11.20
CA ILE A 39 -11.46 1.04 11.77
C ILE A 39 -11.78 1.82 13.05
N SER A 40 -10.83 1.91 13.99
CA SER A 40 -11.02 2.68 15.22
C SER A 40 -11.30 4.15 14.97
N MET A 41 -10.66 4.77 13.96
CA MET A 41 -10.97 6.15 13.56
C MET A 41 -12.41 6.29 13.04
N TYR A 42 -12.89 5.37 12.21
CA TYR A 42 -14.25 5.44 11.65
C TYR A 42 -15.31 5.15 12.72
N GLU A 43 -15.07 4.17 13.59
CA GLU A 43 -15.94 3.86 14.73
C GLU A 43 -16.08 5.07 15.67
N GLN A 44 -14.98 5.79 15.93
CA GLN A 44 -15.00 7.01 16.76
C GLN A 44 -15.68 8.21 16.09
N ASN A 45 -15.43 8.43 14.79
CA ASN A 45 -15.86 9.67 14.12
C ASN A 45 -17.26 9.61 13.51
N TYR A 46 -17.77 8.43 13.17
CA TYR A 46 -19.00 8.32 12.37
C TYR A 46 -20.12 7.51 13.02
N ALA A 47 -19.94 7.04 14.26
CA ALA A 47 -20.91 6.17 14.95
C ALA A 47 -21.39 4.98 14.08
N VAL A 48 -20.57 4.57 13.10
CA VAL A 48 -20.89 3.46 12.19
C VAL A 48 -20.81 2.19 13.01
N SER A 49 -21.98 1.64 13.30
CA SER A 49 -22.10 0.45 14.14
C SER A 49 -21.85 -0.85 13.37
N ASP A 50 -21.96 -0.82 12.03
CA ASP A 50 -21.67 -2.01 11.23
C ASP A 50 -20.19 -2.11 10.88
N LYS A 51 -19.54 -3.14 11.43
CA LYS A 51 -18.14 -3.46 11.16
C LYS A 51 -17.88 -3.73 9.68
N GLN A 52 -18.88 -4.18 8.92
CA GLN A 52 -18.73 -4.43 7.48
C GLN A 52 -18.58 -3.12 6.70
N ASP A 53 -19.37 -2.11 7.03
CA ASP A 53 -19.30 -0.80 6.37
C ASP A 53 -17.98 -0.10 6.68
N VAL A 54 -17.53 -0.16 7.93
CA VAL A 54 -16.22 0.39 8.33
C VAL A 54 -15.06 -0.30 7.60
N LEU A 55 -15.16 -1.63 7.40
CA LEU A 55 -14.19 -2.37 6.61
C LEU A 55 -14.22 -1.97 5.13
N ALA A 56 -15.41 -1.78 4.55
CA ALA A 56 -15.56 -1.32 3.16
C ALA A 56 -14.98 0.09 2.97
N MET A 57 -15.23 1.03 3.89
CA MET A 57 -14.63 2.36 3.87
C MET A 57 -13.10 2.31 3.99
N SER A 58 -12.58 1.43 4.85
CA SER A 58 -11.13 1.22 5.00
C SER A 58 -10.52 0.65 3.71
N ALA A 59 -11.17 -0.32 3.08
CA ALA A 59 -10.73 -0.91 1.83
C ALA A 59 -10.69 0.13 0.69
N LEU A 60 -11.75 0.94 0.56
CA LEU A 60 -11.82 2.01 -0.44
C LEU A 60 -10.69 3.04 -0.24
N GLN A 61 -10.42 3.44 1.01
CA GLN A 61 -9.36 4.40 1.32
C GLN A 61 -7.98 3.86 0.92
N PHE A 62 -7.71 2.58 1.16
CA PHE A 62 -6.45 1.96 0.75
C PHE A 62 -6.35 1.78 -0.76
N ALA A 63 -7.42 1.33 -1.42
CA ALA A 63 -7.47 1.18 -2.87
C ALA A 63 -7.25 2.54 -3.57
N SER A 64 -7.92 3.60 -3.11
CA SER A 64 -7.72 4.96 -3.63
C SER A 64 -6.28 5.44 -3.48
N LYS A 65 -5.65 5.22 -2.32
CA LYS A 65 -4.23 5.55 -2.13
C LYS A 65 -3.32 4.77 -3.07
N LEU A 66 -3.61 3.50 -3.33
CA LEU A 66 -2.83 2.68 -4.25
C LEU A 66 -2.95 3.19 -5.69
N GLU A 67 -4.16 3.53 -6.13
CA GLU A 67 -4.39 4.14 -7.44
C GLU A 67 -3.73 5.51 -7.58
N MET A 68 -3.75 6.35 -6.53
CA MET A 68 -3.02 7.62 -6.56
C MET A 68 -1.50 7.42 -6.67
N LEU A 69 -0.95 6.39 -6.01
CA LEU A 69 0.47 6.07 -6.10
C LEU A 69 0.85 5.50 -7.47
N SER A 70 -0.03 4.74 -8.12
CA SER A 70 0.21 4.22 -9.47
C SER A 70 0.23 5.36 -10.50
N LEU A 71 -0.70 6.31 -10.38
CA LEU A 71 -0.74 7.53 -11.22
C LEU A 71 0.55 8.36 -11.07
N ASN A 72 0.94 8.70 -9.82
CA ASN A 72 2.13 9.52 -9.57
C ASN A 72 3.44 8.87 -10.05
N LYS A 73 3.56 7.53 -9.99
CA LYS A 73 4.75 6.82 -10.48
C LYS A 73 4.91 6.92 -12.00
N ASN A 74 3.80 6.90 -12.74
CA ASN A 74 3.85 7.01 -14.19
C ASN A 74 4.30 8.42 -14.61
N ASP A 75 3.79 9.46 -13.94
CA ASP A 75 4.20 10.85 -14.20
C ASP A 75 5.69 11.09 -13.88
N THR A 76 6.18 10.54 -12.76
CA THR A 76 7.58 10.75 -12.35
C THR A 76 8.57 10.12 -13.34
N ASN A 77 8.28 8.90 -13.82
CA ASN A 77 9.14 8.20 -14.76
C ASN A 77 9.23 8.93 -16.12
N GLU A 78 8.14 9.51 -16.62
CA GLU A 78 8.16 10.20 -17.90
C GLU A 78 9.02 11.47 -17.85
N GLU A 79 8.90 12.29 -16.81
CA GLU A 79 9.74 13.48 -16.65
C GLU A 79 11.23 13.13 -16.48
N GLU A 80 11.53 12.10 -15.70
CA GLU A 80 12.90 11.63 -15.47
C GLU A 80 13.55 11.11 -16.77
N ILE A 81 12.82 10.30 -17.54
CA ILE A 81 13.27 9.79 -18.85
C ILE A 81 13.48 10.95 -19.82
N LYS A 82 12.59 11.96 -19.83
CA LYS A 82 12.70 13.13 -20.70
C LYS A 82 13.95 13.95 -20.39
N LYS A 83 14.22 14.22 -19.10
CA LYS A 83 15.43 14.92 -18.65
C LYS A 83 16.71 14.11 -18.95
N LEU A 84 16.69 12.79 -18.80
CA LEU A 84 17.80 11.92 -19.18
C LEU A 84 18.09 11.96 -20.69
N ASN A 85 17.04 11.96 -21.52
CA ASN A 85 17.19 12.09 -22.96
C ASN A 85 17.73 13.47 -23.37
N GLU A 86 17.26 14.55 -22.74
CA GLU A 86 17.81 15.90 -22.95
C GLU A 86 19.30 15.96 -22.59
N LEU A 87 19.70 15.38 -21.45
CA LEU A 87 21.10 15.31 -21.04
C LEU A 87 21.94 14.51 -22.04
N THR A 88 21.42 13.38 -22.50
CA THR A 88 22.08 12.50 -23.47
C THR A 88 22.27 13.22 -24.80
N ASN A 89 21.26 13.97 -25.25
CA ASN A 89 21.33 14.79 -26.44
C ASN A 89 22.40 15.88 -26.32
N LEU A 90 22.43 16.63 -25.21
CA LEU A 90 23.45 17.67 -24.96
C LEU A 90 24.88 17.10 -24.96
N VAL A 91 25.09 15.95 -24.33
CA VAL A 91 26.39 15.28 -24.32
C VAL A 91 26.79 14.81 -25.72
N SER A 92 25.84 14.23 -26.47
CA SER A 92 26.10 13.78 -27.84
C SER A 92 26.36 14.93 -28.83
N GLU A 93 25.79 16.11 -28.57
CA GLU A 93 26.01 17.32 -29.36
C GLU A 93 27.38 17.95 -29.07
N HIS A 94 27.87 17.87 -27.83
CA HIS A 94 29.22 18.30 -27.44
C HIS A 94 30.35 17.33 -27.82
N LEU A 95 30.02 16.07 -28.16
CA LEU A 95 30.98 15.03 -28.57
C LEU A 95 31.06 14.87 -30.10
N LYS A 96 30.33 15.68 -30.87
CA LYS A 96 30.50 15.86 -32.32
C LYS A 96 31.49 16.97 -32.62
#